data_AF-A0A661MKW6-F1
#
_entry.id   AF-A0A661MKW6-F1
#
_cell.length_a   1.000
_cell.length_b   1.000
_cell.length_c   1.000
_cell.angle_alpha   90.00
_cell.angle_beta   90.00
_cell.angle_gamma   90.00
#
_symmetry.space_group_name_H-M   'P 1'
#
loop_
_entity.id
_entity.type
_entity.pdbx_description
1 polymer ?
#
loop_
_entity_poly.entity_id
_entity_poly.type
_entity_poly.pdbx_seq_one_letter_code
_entity_poly.pdbx_strand_id
1 'polypeptide(L)'
;MTRRRKIRSSISIPITLGAITVLLSLALLVGWSFLLGQKIARSADIAGDVWLLVLGALSFVLIIVVLVLFVIALARGIIEVRKQDTFIDSVTHELKSPLASLQLCLETLGRAGLEDDAREKLRRMMFEDVDRLRAFIDDVLEANRLSYARPGMLNLSDVSLSQLAEHSAEAVRVRHKLERDEVFIDVDPELVVTTDRAALEIVVNNLIDNAAKYSERPARIEVVARRESDKKVRFEVRDKGIGIDR
;
A
#
# COMPACT_ATOMS: atom_id res chain seq x y z
N MET A 1 -0.91 -25.70 1.64
CA MET A 1 -1.62 -25.34 0.38
C MET A 1 -3.15 -25.38 0.44
N THR A 2 -3.80 -25.98 1.45
CA THR A 2 -5.26 -26.20 1.51
C THR A 2 -6.10 -25.02 2.03
N ARG A 3 -5.53 -24.10 2.83
CA ARG A 3 -6.27 -22.99 3.46
C ARG A 3 -6.59 -21.83 2.50
N ARG A 4 -5.69 -21.52 1.55
CA ARG A 4 -5.86 -20.41 0.57
C ARG A 4 -6.99 -20.65 -0.44
N ARG A 5 -7.29 -21.92 -0.79
CA ARG A 5 -8.35 -22.27 -1.76
C ARG A 5 -9.76 -22.09 -1.17
N LYS A 6 -9.93 -22.35 0.13
CA LYS A 6 -11.23 -22.27 0.85
C LYS A 6 -11.68 -20.82 1.09
N ILE A 7 -10.75 -19.87 1.18
CA ILE A 7 -11.03 -18.44 1.40
C ILE A 7 -11.39 -17.74 0.07
N ARG A 8 -10.81 -18.18 -1.05
CA ARG A 8 -11.10 -17.63 -2.38
C ARG A 8 -12.54 -17.94 -2.83
N SER A 9 -13.05 -19.13 -2.50
CA SER A 9 -14.44 -19.52 -2.77
C SER A 9 -15.47 -18.84 -1.87
N SER A 10 -15.10 -18.42 -0.65
CA SER A 10 -16.04 -17.78 0.28
C SER A 10 -16.42 -16.35 -0.14
N ILE A 11 -15.59 -15.70 -0.95
CA ILE A 11 -15.73 -14.27 -1.31
C ILE A 11 -16.27 -14.09 -2.73
N SER A 12 -16.06 -15.07 -3.62
CA SER A 12 -16.76 -15.09 -4.89
C SER A 12 -18.26 -15.18 -4.69
N ILE A 13 -18.73 -15.97 -3.70
CA ILE A 13 -20.17 -16.22 -3.48
C ILE A 13 -20.99 -14.93 -3.31
N PRO A 14 -20.71 -14.01 -2.37
CA PRO A 14 -21.53 -12.80 -2.21
C PRO A 14 -21.42 -11.85 -3.41
N ILE A 15 -20.26 -11.75 -4.06
CA ILE A 15 -20.07 -10.90 -5.25
C ILE A 15 -20.81 -11.48 -6.46
N THR A 16 -20.73 -12.80 -6.68
CA THR A 16 -21.46 -13.47 -7.75
C THR A 16 -22.96 -13.45 -7.51
N LEU A 17 -23.39 -13.60 -6.25
CA LEU A 17 -24.80 -13.49 -5.87
C LEU A 17 -25.31 -12.05 -6.11
N GLY A 18 -24.50 -11.04 -5.80
CA GLY A 18 -24.76 -9.64 -6.15
C GLY A 18 -24.89 -9.41 -7.65
N ALA A 19 -23.96 -9.93 -8.46
CA ALA A 19 -24.02 -9.81 -9.91
C ALA A 19 -25.25 -10.53 -10.52
N ILE A 20 -25.55 -11.73 -10.02
CA ILE A 20 -26.74 -12.51 -10.43
C ILE A 20 -28.02 -11.74 -10.10
N THR A 21 -28.10 -11.12 -8.91
CA THR A 21 -29.29 -10.35 -8.51
C THR A 21 -29.46 -9.08 -9.33
N VAL A 22 -28.38 -8.36 -9.70
CA VAL A 22 -28.46 -7.25 -10.67
C VAL A 22 -29.02 -7.73 -12.02
N LEU A 23 -28.47 -8.83 -12.55
CA LEU A 23 -28.90 -9.38 -13.84
C LEU A 23 -30.37 -9.84 -13.80
N LEU A 24 -30.79 -10.46 -12.70
CA LEU A 24 -32.18 -10.85 -12.50
C LEU A 24 -33.11 -9.64 -12.43
N SER A 25 -32.74 -8.58 -11.71
CA SER A 25 -33.52 -7.33 -11.65
C SER A 25 -33.63 -6.65 -13.02
N LEU A 26 -32.58 -6.66 -13.83
CA LEU A 26 -32.62 -6.17 -15.21
C LEU A 26 -33.56 -7.01 -16.08
N ALA A 27 -33.48 -8.34 -16.00
CA ALA A 27 -34.37 -9.23 -16.73
C ALA A 27 -35.84 -9.02 -16.34
N LEU A 28 -36.13 -8.83 -15.05
CA LEU A 28 -37.47 -8.52 -14.55
C LEU A 28 -37.97 -7.15 -15.04
N LEU A 29 -37.13 -6.13 -15.08
CA LEU A 29 -37.47 -4.81 -15.65
C LEU A 29 -37.85 -4.93 -17.13
N VAL A 30 -37.06 -5.65 -17.92
CA VAL A 30 -37.33 -5.86 -19.36
C VAL A 30 -38.63 -6.66 -19.54
N GLY A 31 -38.80 -7.75 -18.79
CA GLY A 31 -40.00 -8.59 -18.85
C GLY A 31 -41.27 -7.84 -18.43
N TRP A 32 -41.20 -7.06 -17.35
CA TRP A 32 -42.29 -6.20 -16.89
C TRP A 32 -42.68 -5.18 -17.97
N SER A 33 -41.70 -4.47 -18.53
CA SER A 33 -41.92 -3.45 -19.57
C SER A 33 -42.56 -4.05 -20.83
N PHE A 34 -42.13 -5.24 -21.23
CA PHE A 34 -42.68 -5.94 -22.39
C PHE A 34 -44.14 -6.38 -22.17
N LEU A 35 -44.43 -7.00 -21.03
CA LEU A 35 -45.79 -7.46 -20.70
C LEU A 35 -46.77 -6.29 -20.59
N LEU A 36 -46.35 -5.19 -19.95
CA LEU A 36 -47.20 -4.02 -19.81
C LEU A 36 -47.39 -3.28 -21.14
N GLY A 37 -46.36 -3.22 -21.98
CA GLY A 37 -46.47 -2.68 -23.34
C GLY A 37 -47.50 -3.45 -24.18
N GLN A 38 -47.54 -4.79 -24.06
CA GLN A 38 -48.56 -5.60 -24.74
C GLN A 38 -49.97 -5.35 -24.19
N LYS A 39 -50.10 -5.11 -22.87
CA LYS A 39 -51.37 -4.78 -22.22
C LYS A 39 -51.91 -3.41 -22.68
N ILE A 40 -51.05 -2.39 -22.70
CA ILE A 40 -51.39 -1.03 -23.17
C ILE A 40 -51.92 -1.05 -24.60
N ALA A 41 -51.33 -1.86 -25.49
CA ALA A 41 -51.76 -1.97 -26.88
C ALA A 41 -53.19 -2.53 -27.06
N ARG A 42 -53.78 -3.14 -26.00
CA ARG A 42 -55.11 -3.76 -26.02
C ARG A 42 -56.08 -3.15 -25.01
N SER A 43 -55.65 -2.18 -24.18
CA SER A 43 -56.47 -1.63 -23.09
C SER A 43 -57.25 -0.39 -23.51
N ALA A 44 -58.42 -0.20 -22.91
CA ALA A 44 -59.26 1.00 -23.11
C ALA A 44 -58.83 2.17 -22.19
N ASP A 45 -58.11 1.89 -21.10
CA ASP A 45 -57.58 2.87 -20.16
C ASP A 45 -56.05 2.96 -20.27
N ILE A 46 -55.61 3.70 -21.30
CA ILE A 46 -54.19 3.85 -21.65
C ILE A 46 -53.43 4.65 -20.59
N ALA A 47 -54.07 5.65 -19.97
CA ALA A 47 -53.42 6.57 -19.04
C ALA A 47 -52.95 5.86 -17.76
N GLY A 48 -53.82 5.01 -17.18
CA GLY A 48 -53.49 4.24 -15.98
C GLY A 48 -52.34 3.25 -16.19
N ASP A 49 -52.37 2.51 -17.31
CA ASP A 49 -51.33 1.52 -17.63
C ASP A 49 -49.97 2.17 -17.94
N VAL A 50 -49.93 3.36 -18.56
CA VAL A 50 -48.69 4.12 -18.78
C VAL A 50 -48.06 4.60 -17.47
N TRP A 51 -48.86 5.12 -16.53
CA TRP A 51 -48.34 5.51 -15.22
C TRP A 51 -47.78 4.33 -14.43
N LEU A 52 -48.43 3.16 -14.53
CA LEU A 52 -47.95 1.93 -13.90
C LEU A 52 -46.62 1.44 -14.52
N LEU A 53 -46.42 1.64 -15.82
CA LEU A 53 -45.14 1.38 -16.50
C LEU A 53 -44.04 2.27 -15.94
N VAL A 54 -44.27 3.59 -15.92
CA VAL A 54 -43.28 4.59 -15.49
C VAL A 54 -42.90 4.37 -14.03
N LEU A 55 -43.88 4.18 -13.14
CA LEU A 55 -43.64 3.96 -11.72
C LEU A 55 -42.87 2.65 -11.48
N GLY A 56 -43.24 1.57 -12.18
CA GLY A 56 -42.54 0.30 -12.11
C GLY A 56 -41.09 0.39 -12.60
N ALA A 57 -40.87 1.01 -13.75
CA ALA A 57 -39.54 1.20 -14.32
C ALA A 57 -38.65 2.02 -13.37
N LEU A 58 -39.16 3.11 -12.80
CA LEU A 58 -38.44 3.93 -11.83
C LEU A 58 -38.09 3.12 -10.57
N SER A 59 -39.01 2.32 -10.05
CA SER A 59 -38.76 1.44 -8.89
C SER A 59 -37.66 0.42 -9.18
N PHE A 60 -37.66 -0.23 -10.35
CA PHE A 60 -36.62 -1.18 -10.73
C PHE A 60 -35.26 -0.51 -10.88
N VAL A 61 -35.20 0.67 -11.51
CA VAL A 61 -33.95 1.45 -11.63
C VAL A 61 -33.42 1.81 -10.25
N LEU A 62 -34.28 2.27 -9.33
CA LEU A 62 -33.88 2.57 -7.95
C LEU A 62 -33.33 1.33 -7.23
N ILE A 63 -34.00 0.19 -7.35
CA ILE A 63 -33.53 -1.09 -6.78
C ILE A 63 -32.16 -1.48 -7.34
N ILE A 64 -31.97 -1.38 -8.65
CA ILE A 64 -30.69 -1.69 -9.31
C ILE A 64 -29.58 -0.77 -8.79
N VAL A 65 -29.83 0.54 -8.68
CA VAL A 65 -28.86 1.50 -8.15
C VAL A 65 -28.47 1.15 -6.73
N VAL A 66 -29.44 0.90 -5.84
CA VAL A 66 -29.18 0.51 -4.45
C VAL A 66 -28.38 -0.80 -4.38
N LEU A 67 -28.74 -1.79 -5.21
CA LEU A 67 -28.07 -3.08 -5.22
C LEU A 67 -26.62 -2.97 -5.73
N VAL A 68 -26.38 -2.17 -6.76
CA VAL A 68 -25.02 -1.88 -7.27
C VAL A 68 -24.19 -1.17 -6.20
N LEU A 69 -24.73 -0.13 -5.54
CA LEU A 69 -24.05 0.57 -4.46
C LEU A 69 -23.72 -0.37 -3.29
N PHE A 70 -24.66 -1.25 -2.93
CA PHE A 70 -24.46 -2.25 -1.90
C PHE A 70 -23.35 -3.25 -2.26
N VAL A 71 -23.33 -3.77 -3.49
CA VAL A 71 -22.28 -4.68 -3.97
C VAL A 71 -20.90 -3.99 -3.96
N ILE A 72 -20.82 -2.72 -4.38
CA ILE A 72 -19.59 -1.94 -4.33
C ILE A 72 -19.12 -1.75 -2.88
N ALA A 73 -20.04 -1.41 -1.97
CA ALA A 73 -19.72 -1.22 -0.55
C ALA A 73 -19.20 -2.52 0.09
N LEU A 74 -19.85 -3.66 -0.18
CA LEU A 74 -19.41 -4.98 0.27
C LEU A 74 -18.03 -5.34 -0.30
N ALA A 75 -17.83 -5.15 -1.60
CA ALA A 75 -16.56 -5.43 -2.26
C ALA A 75 -15.42 -4.61 -1.65
N ARG A 76 -15.63 -3.31 -1.41
CA ARG A 76 -14.66 -2.44 -0.73
C ARG A 76 -14.34 -2.93 0.68
N GLY A 77 -15.36 -3.29 1.47
CA GLY A 77 -15.15 -3.81 2.83
C GLY A 77 -14.32 -5.10 2.86
N ILE A 78 -14.59 -6.03 1.95
CA ILE A 78 -13.83 -7.30 1.85
C ILE A 78 -12.37 -7.06 1.43
N ILE A 79 -12.15 -6.16 0.47
CA ILE A 79 -10.79 -5.82 0.03
C ILE A 79 -10.00 -5.21 1.17
N GLU A 80 -10.61 -4.32 1.95
CA GLU A 80 -9.95 -3.64 3.07
C GLU A 80 -9.53 -4.62 4.17
N VAL A 81 -10.45 -5.50 4.59
CA VAL A 81 -10.14 -6.56 5.58
C VAL A 81 -9.01 -7.45 5.08
N ARG A 82 -8.99 -7.81 3.79
CA ARG A 82 -7.91 -8.64 3.23
C ARG A 82 -6.55 -7.93 3.21
N LYS A 83 -6.52 -6.62 2.97
CA LYS A 83 -5.27 -5.85 3.05
C LYS A 83 -4.73 -5.91 4.48
N GLN A 84 -5.60 -5.75 5.48
CA GLN A 84 -5.22 -5.88 6.89
C GLN A 84 -4.72 -7.29 7.23
N ASP A 85 -5.45 -8.34 6.81
CA ASP A 85 -5.03 -9.73 7.05
C ASP A 85 -3.68 -10.04 6.39
N THR A 86 -3.50 -9.62 5.13
CA THR A 86 -2.24 -9.84 4.39
C THR A 86 -1.09 -9.08 5.03
N PHE A 87 -1.35 -7.86 5.50
CA PHE A 87 -0.38 -7.06 6.23
C PHE A 87 0.02 -7.75 7.55
N ILE A 88 -0.93 -8.17 8.36
CA ILE A 88 -0.67 -8.88 9.62
C ILE A 88 0.12 -10.18 9.38
N ASP A 89 -0.26 -10.96 8.36
CA ASP A 89 0.45 -12.18 7.98
C ASP A 89 1.91 -11.88 7.59
N SER A 90 2.14 -10.83 6.81
CA SER A 90 3.49 -10.42 6.40
C SER A 90 4.33 -9.96 7.60
N VAL A 91 3.78 -9.10 8.46
CA VAL A 91 4.44 -8.62 9.67
C VAL A 91 4.79 -9.77 10.59
N THR A 92 3.87 -10.71 10.79
CA THR A 92 4.12 -11.89 11.62
C THR A 92 5.25 -12.75 11.05
N HIS A 93 5.32 -12.90 9.72
CA HIS A 93 6.38 -13.66 9.08
C HIS A 93 7.76 -13.02 9.27
N GLU A 94 7.85 -11.71 9.02
CA GLU A 94 9.09 -10.94 9.18
C GLU A 94 9.56 -10.87 10.64
N LEU A 95 8.66 -10.89 11.63
CA LEU A 95 9.02 -10.99 13.05
C LEU A 95 9.50 -12.39 13.46
N LYS A 96 8.88 -13.44 12.90
CA LYS A 96 9.14 -14.82 13.32
C LYS A 96 10.55 -15.30 12.97
N SER A 97 11.08 -14.86 11.82
CA SER A 97 12.42 -15.26 11.36
C SER A 97 13.55 -14.81 12.31
N PRO A 98 13.73 -13.52 12.63
CA PRO A 98 14.75 -13.07 13.57
C PRO A 98 14.51 -13.62 14.99
N LEU A 99 13.26 -13.78 15.41
CA LEU A 99 12.95 -14.36 16.73
C LEU A 99 13.36 -15.84 16.84
N ALA A 100 13.16 -16.63 15.78
CA ALA A 100 13.63 -18.02 15.74
C ALA A 100 15.16 -18.10 15.72
N SER A 101 15.82 -17.18 15.02
CA SER A 101 17.29 -17.05 15.00
C SER A 101 17.84 -16.72 16.39
N LEU A 102 17.25 -15.74 17.09
CA LEU A 102 17.59 -15.39 18.47
C LEU A 102 17.42 -16.56 19.42
N GLN A 103 16.31 -17.29 19.30
CA GLN A 103 16.05 -18.47 20.13
C GLN A 103 17.12 -19.54 19.90
N LEU A 104 17.48 -19.84 18.65
CA LEU A 104 18.53 -20.80 18.32
C LEU A 104 19.90 -20.36 18.87
N CYS A 105 20.22 -19.06 18.78
CA CYS A 105 21.45 -18.52 19.33
C CYS A 105 21.52 -18.68 20.86
N LEU A 106 20.42 -18.36 21.56
CA LEU A 106 20.29 -18.55 23.00
C LEU A 106 20.40 -20.02 23.42
N GLU A 107 19.72 -20.93 22.69
CA GLU A 107 19.82 -22.38 22.93
C GLU A 107 21.24 -22.89 22.73
N THR A 108 21.97 -22.34 21.76
CA THR A 108 23.37 -22.72 21.47
C THR A 108 24.33 -22.17 22.52
N LEU A 109 24.12 -20.93 22.99
CA LEU A 109 24.89 -20.33 24.08
C LEU A 109 24.77 -21.10 25.41
N GLY A 110 23.63 -21.76 25.63
CA GLY A 110 23.41 -22.60 26.82
C GLY A 110 24.14 -23.95 26.80
N ARG A 111 24.78 -24.35 25.69
CA ARG A 111 25.48 -25.64 25.58
C ARG A 111 26.88 -25.57 26.22
N ALA A 112 27.26 -26.64 26.91
CA ALA A 112 28.61 -26.78 27.47
C ALA A 112 29.64 -27.01 26.35
N GLY A 113 30.87 -26.51 26.54
CA GLY A 113 31.99 -26.72 25.61
C GLY A 113 32.03 -25.76 24.41
N LEU A 114 31.28 -24.65 24.44
CA LEU A 114 31.34 -23.62 23.41
C LEU A 114 32.59 -22.75 23.59
N GLU A 115 33.41 -22.63 22.56
CA GLU A 115 34.59 -21.75 22.54
C GLU A 115 34.20 -20.26 22.62
N ASP A 116 35.09 -19.43 23.16
CA ASP A 116 34.84 -18.00 23.36
C ASP A 116 34.62 -17.23 22.05
N ASP A 117 35.30 -17.62 20.96
CA ASP A 117 35.11 -17.00 19.63
C ASP A 117 33.70 -17.31 19.07
N ALA A 118 33.23 -18.55 19.22
CA ALA A 118 31.89 -18.94 18.81
C ALA A 118 30.81 -18.24 19.65
N ARG A 119 31.06 -18.05 20.95
CA ARG A 119 30.19 -17.28 21.86
C ARG A 119 30.08 -15.83 21.43
N GLU A 120 31.19 -15.19 21.10
CA GLU A 120 31.22 -13.79 20.64
C GLU A 120 30.53 -13.62 19.29
N LYS A 121 30.70 -14.58 18.37
CA LYS A 121 30.00 -14.59 17.09
C LYS A 121 28.47 -14.71 17.25
N LEU A 122 28.00 -15.60 18.12
CA LEU A 122 26.58 -15.74 18.46
C LEU A 122 26.04 -14.45 19.10
N ARG A 123 26.80 -13.85 20.02
CA ARG A 123 26.44 -12.56 20.63
C ARG A 123 26.26 -11.49 19.58
N ARG A 124 27.20 -11.35 18.64
CA ARG A 124 27.11 -10.37 17.54
C ARG A 124 25.88 -10.61 16.66
N MET A 125 25.63 -11.86 16.27
CA MET A 125 24.45 -12.24 15.48
C MET A 125 23.15 -11.85 16.19
N MET A 126 23.06 -12.07 17.51
CA MET A 126 21.89 -11.68 18.29
C MET A 126 21.68 -10.16 18.31
N PHE A 127 22.74 -9.37 18.47
CA PHE A 127 22.62 -7.91 18.42
C PHE A 127 22.16 -7.43 17.04
N GLU A 128 22.70 -8.00 15.97
CA GLU A 128 22.28 -7.70 14.59
C GLU A 128 20.80 -8.04 14.37
N ASP A 129 20.31 -9.19 14.87
CA ASP A 129 18.90 -9.57 14.76
C ASP A 129 17.97 -8.67 15.59
N VAL A 130 18.41 -8.20 16.76
CA VAL A 130 17.66 -7.21 17.57
C VAL A 130 17.57 -5.87 16.85
N ASP A 131 18.67 -5.39 16.28
CA ASP A 131 18.68 -4.13 15.53
C ASP A 131 17.80 -4.20 14.28
N ARG A 132 17.82 -5.34 13.58
CA ARG A 132 16.89 -5.61 12.45
C ARG A 132 15.43 -5.60 12.89
N LEU A 133 15.12 -6.26 14.01
CA LEU A 133 13.76 -6.30 14.55
C LEU A 133 13.27 -4.89 14.92
N ARG A 134 14.13 -4.07 15.53
CA ARG A 134 13.83 -2.69 15.88
C ARG A 134 13.54 -1.86 14.64
N ALA A 135 14.40 -1.92 13.63
CA ALA A 135 14.19 -1.20 12.37
C ALA A 135 12.87 -1.61 11.70
N PHE A 136 12.56 -2.90 11.67
CA PHE A 136 11.29 -3.40 11.11
C PHE A 136 10.06 -2.88 11.87
N ILE A 137 10.12 -2.81 13.20
CA ILE A 137 9.03 -2.23 14.02
C ILE A 137 8.86 -0.75 13.71
N ASP A 138 9.96 0.00 13.62
CA ASP A 138 9.94 1.43 13.30
C ASP A 138 9.32 1.66 11.89
N ASP A 139 9.71 0.85 10.90
CA ASP A 139 9.15 0.87 9.54
C ASP A 139 7.63 0.59 9.54
N VAL A 140 7.18 -0.40 10.31
CA VAL A 140 5.75 -0.75 10.46
C VAL A 140 4.95 0.37 11.13
N LEU A 141 5.52 1.02 12.15
CA LEU A 141 4.87 2.15 12.83
C LEU A 141 4.80 3.38 11.92
N GLU A 142 5.85 3.65 11.15
CA GLU A 142 5.90 4.73 10.17
C GLU A 142 4.88 4.52 9.03
N ALA A 143 4.78 3.31 8.50
CA ALA A 143 3.78 2.94 7.50
C ALA A 143 2.34 3.09 8.03
N ASN A 144 2.09 2.74 9.29
CA ASN A 144 0.80 2.97 9.92
C ASN A 144 0.51 4.46 10.11
N ARG A 145 1.48 5.26 10.58
CA ARG A 145 1.33 6.72 10.75
C ARG A 145 0.89 7.38 9.44
N LEU A 146 1.47 6.96 8.32
CA LEU A 146 1.09 7.42 6.98
C LEU A 146 -0.31 6.94 6.55
N SER A 147 -0.68 5.69 6.89
CA SER A 147 -1.98 5.12 6.53
C SER A 147 -3.15 5.72 7.32
N TYR A 148 -2.90 6.17 8.56
CA TYR A 148 -3.90 6.83 9.42
C TYR A 148 -3.91 8.36 9.31
N ALA A 149 -2.94 8.97 8.61
CA ALA A 149 -3.05 10.37 8.21
C ALA A 149 -4.32 10.52 7.37
N ARG A 150 -5.33 11.23 7.90
CA ARG A 150 -6.67 11.30 7.30
C ARG A 150 -6.56 11.65 5.82
N PRO A 151 -7.23 10.91 4.92
CA PRO A 151 -7.32 11.29 3.51
C PRO A 151 -7.84 12.73 3.42
N GLY A 152 -7.00 13.66 2.96
CA GLY A 152 -7.36 15.07 2.75
C GLY A 152 -6.80 16.10 3.74
N MET A 153 -6.02 15.71 4.76
CA MET A 153 -5.29 16.67 5.62
C MET A 153 -3.78 16.63 5.31
N LEU A 154 -3.41 16.97 4.07
CA LEU A 154 -2.02 17.29 3.76
C LEU A 154 -1.76 18.71 4.26
N ASN A 155 -0.71 18.90 5.06
CA ASN A 155 -0.28 20.24 5.45
C ASN A 155 0.60 20.81 4.35
N LEU A 156 -0.05 21.29 3.29
CA LEU A 156 0.64 21.82 2.12
C LEU A 156 1.42 23.07 2.47
N SER A 157 2.70 23.06 2.16
CA SER A 157 3.64 24.17 2.35
C SER A 157 4.63 24.18 1.19
N ASP A 158 5.26 25.32 0.95
CA ASP A 158 6.33 25.41 -0.02
C ASP A 158 7.61 24.78 0.57
N VAL A 159 8.09 23.74 -0.09
CA VAL A 159 9.25 22.94 0.35
C VAL A 159 10.37 23.09 -0.67
N SER A 160 11.53 23.57 -0.21
CA SER A 160 12.77 23.57 -0.99
C SER A 160 13.31 22.15 -1.10
N LEU A 161 13.41 21.62 -2.32
CA LEU A 161 13.90 20.25 -2.56
C LEU A 161 15.41 20.11 -2.28
N SER A 162 16.18 21.17 -2.50
CA SER A 162 17.61 21.19 -2.19
C SER A 162 17.85 21.03 -0.69
N GLN A 163 17.21 21.86 0.13
CA GLN A 163 17.33 21.79 1.60
C GLN A 163 16.86 20.44 2.14
N LEU A 164 15.77 19.90 1.60
CA LEU A 164 15.26 18.59 2.02
C LEU A 164 16.25 17.48 1.65
N ALA A 165 16.75 17.47 0.42
CA ALA A 165 17.72 16.48 -0.04
C ALA A 165 19.02 16.52 0.78
N GLU A 166 19.55 17.71 1.08
CA GLU A 166 20.73 17.91 1.93
C GLU A 166 20.52 17.37 3.34
N HIS A 167 19.39 17.71 3.96
CA HIS A 167 19.06 17.23 5.31
C HIS A 167 18.96 15.71 5.38
N SER A 168 18.20 15.12 4.45
CA SER A 168 18.02 13.67 4.34
C SER A 168 19.33 12.95 4.03
N ALA A 169 20.12 13.45 3.09
CA ALA A 169 21.41 12.88 2.72
C ALA A 169 22.40 12.88 3.88
N GLU A 170 22.48 13.97 4.66
CA GLU A 170 23.36 14.05 5.83
C GLU A 170 22.93 13.07 6.92
N ALA A 171 21.63 12.95 7.17
CA ALA A 171 21.10 11.98 8.14
C ALA A 171 21.44 10.53 7.76
N VAL A 172 21.30 10.16 6.48
CA VAL A 172 21.66 8.83 5.97
C VAL A 172 23.17 8.62 6.00
N ARG A 173 23.96 9.63 5.62
CA ARG A 173 25.43 9.58 5.64
C ARG A 173 25.97 9.26 7.04
N VAL A 174 25.46 9.94 8.07
CA VAL A 174 25.82 9.68 9.47
C VAL A 174 25.40 8.27 9.90
N ARG A 175 24.18 7.86 9.56
CA ARG A 175 23.63 6.55 9.93
C ARG A 175 24.43 5.38 9.36
N HIS A 176 24.80 5.46 8.08
CA HIS A 176 25.52 4.41 7.37
C HIS A 176 27.03 4.57 7.37
N LYS A 177 27.57 5.60 8.05
CA LYS A 177 29.00 5.92 8.07
C LYS A 177 29.56 6.00 6.64
N LEU A 178 28.91 6.82 5.82
CA LEU A 178 29.37 7.12 4.47
C LEU A 178 30.33 8.31 4.50
N GLU A 179 31.34 8.26 3.64
CA GLU A 179 32.21 9.40 3.37
C GLU A 179 31.45 10.47 2.59
N ARG A 180 31.95 11.72 2.64
CA ARG A 180 31.26 12.85 1.98
C ARG A 180 31.23 12.72 0.46
N ASP A 181 32.19 12.04 -0.13
CA ASP A 181 32.31 11.78 -1.56
C ASP A 181 31.54 10.54 -2.02
N GLU A 182 30.82 9.85 -1.13
CA GLU A 182 29.94 8.73 -1.48
C GLU A 182 28.50 9.20 -1.82
N VAL A 183 28.15 10.46 -1.48
CA VAL A 183 26.80 11.02 -1.68
C VAL A 183 26.88 12.35 -2.42
N PHE A 184 26.35 12.36 -3.65
CA PHE A 184 26.34 13.53 -4.53
C PHE A 184 24.94 14.09 -4.64
N ILE A 185 24.79 15.38 -4.36
CA ILE A 185 23.52 16.10 -4.48
C ILE A 185 23.63 17.07 -5.65
N ASP A 186 22.79 16.87 -6.64
CA ASP A 186 22.65 17.73 -7.81
C ASP A 186 21.17 18.12 -7.92
N VAL A 187 20.75 19.04 -7.06
CA VAL A 187 19.38 19.56 -7.00
C VAL A 187 19.43 21.07 -7.22
N ASP A 188 18.58 21.56 -8.12
CA ASP A 188 18.44 23.00 -8.35
C ASP A 188 18.03 23.71 -7.03
N PRO A 189 18.83 24.66 -6.52
CA PRO A 189 18.57 25.36 -5.26
C PRO A 189 17.24 26.11 -5.23
N GLU A 190 16.76 26.57 -6.39
CA GLU A 190 15.52 27.34 -6.52
C GLU A 190 14.28 26.44 -6.69
N LEU A 191 14.47 25.12 -6.70
CA LEU A 191 13.40 24.17 -6.95
C LEU A 191 12.52 23.98 -5.70
N VAL A 192 11.37 24.64 -5.72
CA VAL A 192 10.35 24.59 -4.66
C VAL A 192 9.12 23.84 -5.15
N VAL A 193 8.56 22.99 -4.28
CA VAL A 193 7.30 22.27 -4.52
C VAL A 193 6.32 22.50 -3.38
N THR A 194 5.05 22.73 -3.70
CA THR A 194 3.98 22.84 -2.70
C THR A 194 3.51 21.44 -2.32
N THR A 195 3.86 20.97 -1.11
CA THR A 195 3.57 19.62 -0.64
C THR A 195 3.54 19.55 0.89
N ASP A 196 3.15 18.40 1.43
CA ASP A 196 3.36 18.09 2.84
C ASP A 196 4.84 17.74 3.06
N ARG A 197 5.54 18.59 3.83
CA ARG A 197 6.97 18.44 4.10
C ARG A 197 7.28 17.10 4.77
N ALA A 198 6.49 16.69 5.77
CA ALA A 198 6.76 15.46 6.52
C ALA A 198 6.55 14.22 5.63
N ALA A 199 5.50 14.23 4.79
CA ALA A 199 5.27 13.14 3.85
C ALA A 199 6.40 13.03 2.82
N LEU A 200 6.86 14.15 2.26
CA LEU A 200 7.95 14.14 1.28
C LEU A 200 9.28 13.72 1.92
N GLU A 201 9.56 14.16 3.15
CA GLU A 201 10.76 13.79 3.89
C GLU A 201 10.86 12.26 4.09
N ILE A 202 9.74 11.59 4.39
CA ILE A 202 9.71 10.13 4.51
C ILE A 202 10.06 9.45 3.18
N VAL A 203 9.52 9.96 2.06
CA VAL A 203 9.82 9.41 0.72
C VAL A 203 11.31 9.59 0.40
N VAL A 204 11.84 10.80 0.58
CA VAL A 204 13.25 11.11 0.29
C VAL A 204 14.18 10.28 1.18
N ASN A 205 13.92 10.22 2.49
CA ASN A 205 14.70 9.39 3.42
C ASN A 205 14.69 7.92 3.01
N ASN A 206 13.53 7.36 2.65
CA ASN A 206 13.44 5.96 2.22
C ASN A 206 14.23 5.67 0.94
N LEU A 207 14.19 6.57 -0.04
CA LEU A 207 14.93 6.38 -1.29
C LEU A 207 16.46 6.44 -1.07
N ILE A 208 16.93 7.43 -0.31
CA ILE A 208 18.37 7.58 -0.02
C ILE A 208 18.88 6.49 0.91
N ASP A 209 18.09 6.09 1.92
CA ASP A 209 18.42 5.00 2.84
C ASP A 209 18.49 3.65 2.12
N ASN A 210 17.56 3.39 1.18
CA ASN A 210 17.64 2.21 0.31
C ASN A 210 18.90 2.24 -0.57
N ALA A 211 19.20 3.38 -1.20
CA ALA A 211 20.42 3.53 -1.99
C ALA A 211 21.68 3.23 -1.16
N ALA A 212 21.74 3.68 0.09
CA ALA A 212 22.86 3.40 1.00
C ALA A 212 22.94 1.94 1.44
N LYS A 213 21.80 1.32 1.75
CA LYS A 213 21.71 -0.09 2.19
C LYS A 213 22.17 -1.08 1.11
N TYR A 214 21.84 -0.81 -0.15
CA TYR A 214 22.01 -1.77 -1.24
C TYR A 214 23.19 -1.45 -2.18
N SER A 215 23.90 -0.33 -1.98
CA SER A 215 25.12 -0.01 -2.73
C SER A 215 26.30 -0.90 -2.35
N GLU A 216 27.10 -1.31 -3.34
CA GLU A 216 28.44 -1.84 -3.08
C GLU A 216 29.36 -0.73 -2.53
N ARG A 217 30.29 -1.08 -1.64
CA ARG A 217 31.25 -0.12 -1.05
C ARG A 217 32.49 0.01 -1.96
N PRO A 218 32.99 1.22 -2.23
CA PRO A 218 32.47 2.52 -1.79
C PRO A 218 31.16 2.88 -2.48
N ALA A 219 30.20 3.38 -1.70
CA ALA A 219 28.87 3.72 -2.18
C ALA A 219 28.94 4.93 -3.12
N ARG A 220 28.09 4.93 -4.16
CA ARG A 220 27.93 6.07 -5.05
C ARG A 220 26.45 6.36 -5.22
N ILE A 221 25.96 7.29 -4.41
CA ILE A 221 24.56 7.71 -4.37
C ILE A 221 24.46 9.09 -5.03
N GLU A 222 23.66 9.20 -6.08
CA GLU A 222 23.41 10.47 -6.77
C GLU A 222 21.94 10.87 -6.57
N VAL A 223 21.71 12.00 -5.90
CA VAL A 223 20.39 12.60 -5.68
C VAL A 223 20.20 13.74 -6.66
N VAL A 224 19.28 13.59 -7.59
CA VAL A 224 19.05 14.55 -8.68
C VAL A 224 17.60 15.00 -8.68
N ALA A 225 17.35 16.31 -8.74
CA ALA A 225 16.01 16.83 -8.98
C ALA A 225 16.01 17.89 -10.08
N ARG A 226 15.04 17.78 -11.00
CA ARG A 226 14.89 18.65 -12.16
C ARG A 226 13.42 18.94 -12.42
N ARG A 227 13.13 20.17 -12.83
CA ARG A 227 11.82 20.53 -13.38
C ARG A 227 11.64 19.90 -14.77
N GLU A 228 10.59 19.13 -14.97
CA GLU A 228 10.21 18.61 -16.30
C GLU A 228 9.21 19.53 -17.00
N SER A 229 8.32 20.16 -16.22
CA SER A 229 7.34 21.14 -16.70
C SER A 229 6.89 22.04 -15.55
N ASP A 230 6.04 23.03 -15.83
CA ASP A 230 5.49 23.93 -14.80
C ASP A 230 4.83 23.18 -13.63
N LYS A 231 4.21 22.03 -13.89
CA LYS A 231 3.46 21.25 -12.90
C LYS A 231 4.14 19.95 -12.50
N LYS A 232 5.38 19.69 -12.95
CA LYS A 232 6.03 18.40 -12.73
C LYS A 232 7.51 18.58 -12.44
N VAL A 233 7.91 18.00 -11.31
CA VAL A 233 9.30 17.85 -10.90
C VAL A 233 9.63 16.37 -10.90
N ARG A 234 10.79 16.02 -11.43
CA ARG A 234 11.36 14.69 -11.32
C ARG A 234 12.43 14.71 -10.23
N PHE A 235 12.29 13.83 -9.24
CA PHE A 235 13.27 13.55 -8.21
C PHE A 235 13.77 12.12 -8.42
N GLU A 236 15.07 11.94 -8.53
CA GLU A 236 15.74 10.66 -8.78
C GLU A 236 16.80 10.44 -7.70
N VAL A 237 16.85 9.22 -7.16
CA VAL A 237 17.99 8.73 -6.37
C VAL A 237 18.57 7.57 -7.15
N ARG A 238 19.85 7.65 -7.48
CA ARG A 238 20.56 6.64 -8.25
C ARG A 238 21.64 6.02 -7.38
N ASP A 239 21.71 4.71 -7.39
CA ASP A 239 22.75 3.93 -6.73
C ASP A 239 23.41 2.96 -7.72
N LYS A 240 24.53 2.38 -7.32
CA LYS A 240 25.22 1.30 -8.03
C LYS A 240 25.16 0.00 -7.24
N GLY A 241 23.98 -0.32 -6.72
CA GLY A 241 23.73 -1.52 -5.94
C GLY A 241 23.43 -2.76 -6.79
N ILE A 242 23.01 -3.81 -6.09
CA ILE A 242 22.69 -5.14 -6.62
C ILE A 242 21.52 -5.16 -7.63
N GLY A 243 20.75 -4.07 -7.74
CA GLY A 243 19.55 -4.00 -8.56
C GLY A 243 18.36 -4.76 -7.97
N ILE A 244 17.17 -4.56 -8.56
CA ILE A 244 15.94 -5.27 -8.17
C ILE A 244 15.59 -6.24 -9.30
N ASP A 245 15.51 -7.54 -8.98
CA ASP A 245 15.05 -8.57 -9.92
C ASP A 245 13.59 -8.31 -10.33
N ARG A 246 13.30 -8.49 -11.63
CA ARG A 246 11.99 -8.22 -12.24
C ARG A 246 11.02 -9.38 -12.16
#